data_AF-A0A542GES8-F1
#
_entry.id   AF-A0A542GES8-F1
#
_cell.length_a   1.000
_cell.length_b   1.000
_cell.length_c   1.000
_cell.angle_alpha   90.00
_cell.angle_beta   90.00
_cell.angle_gamma   90.00
#
_symmetry.space_group_name_H-M   'P 1'
#
loop_
_entity.id
_entity.type
_entity.pdbx_description
1 polymer ?
#
loop_
_entity_poly.entity_id
_entity_poly.type
_entity_poly.pdbx_seq_one_letter_code
_entity_poly.pdbx_strand_id
1 'polypeptide(L)'
;MKFGVKKSVMGVTGVVAALALAVTRCGSSQQAGKAGTPEDPVTIRFAWWGNDSRAKTIMEVIKAFEAANPTIKVQDLRPPWKY
;
A
#
# COMPACT_ATOMS: atom_id res chain seq x y z
N MET A 1 0.49 56.42 41.52
CA MET A 1 -0.13 55.23 42.14
C MET A 1 -0.90 54.42 41.09
N LYS A 2 -0.49 53.15 40.91
CA LYS A 2 -1.29 51.94 40.59
C LYS A 2 -2.37 52.03 39.48
N PHE A 3 -1.98 51.79 38.22
CA PHE A 3 -2.90 51.25 37.21
C PHE A 3 -3.09 49.76 37.44
N GLY A 4 -4.30 49.35 37.81
CA GLY A 4 -4.68 47.95 38.00
C GLY A 4 -5.69 47.50 36.96
N VAL A 5 -5.22 46.88 35.88
CA VAL A 5 -6.05 45.99 35.06
C VAL A 5 -5.82 44.57 35.56
N LYS A 6 -6.90 43.99 36.10
CA LYS A 6 -6.93 42.67 36.70
C LYS A 6 -7.11 41.63 35.59
N LYS A 7 -6.36 40.55 35.71
CA LYS A 7 -6.26 39.39 34.82
C LYS A 7 -7.66 38.89 34.40
N SER A 8 -7.86 38.69 33.11
CA SER A 8 -8.82 37.70 32.62
C SER A 8 -8.33 37.14 31.28
N VAL A 9 -7.55 36.07 31.38
CA VAL A 9 -7.21 35.20 30.25
C VAL A 9 -8.30 34.14 30.22
N MET A 10 -9.28 34.31 29.34
CA MET A 10 -10.33 33.33 29.03
C MET A 10 -10.96 33.79 27.72
N GLY A 11 -10.91 33.11 26.59
CA GLY A 11 -10.41 31.82 26.17
C GLY A 11 -10.96 31.69 24.75
N VAL A 12 -10.13 31.84 23.73
CA VAL A 12 -10.53 31.62 22.32
C VAL A 12 -9.44 30.78 21.66
N THR A 13 -9.28 29.58 22.16
CA THR A 13 -8.53 28.49 21.50
C THR A 13 -9.51 27.36 21.35
N GLY A 14 -10.32 27.40 20.29
CA GLY A 14 -11.41 26.43 20.19
C GLY A 14 -12.11 26.33 18.85
N VAL A 15 -11.56 26.82 17.73
CA VAL A 15 -12.12 26.51 16.39
C VAL A 15 -11.04 26.51 15.30
N VAL A 16 -10.03 25.63 15.37
CA VAL A 16 -9.17 25.32 14.19
C VAL A 16 -8.81 23.83 14.12
N ALA A 17 -9.65 22.94 14.66
CA ALA A 17 -9.39 21.49 14.68
C ALA A 17 -10.38 20.66 13.84
N ALA A 18 -11.14 21.29 12.93
CA ALA A 18 -12.15 20.60 12.12
C ALA A 18 -11.79 20.40 10.63
N LEU A 19 -10.64 20.90 10.16
CA LEU A 19 -10.23 20.78 8.75
C LEU A 19 -9.16 19.70 8.47
N ALA A 20 -8.64 19.02 9.51
CA ALA A 20 -7.57 18.04 9.34
C ALA A 20 -8.04 16.64 8.88
N LEU A 21 -9.35 16.37 8.82
CA LEU A 21 -9.87 15.03 8.50
C LEU A 21 -10.14 14.78 7.00
N ALA A 22 -9.99 15.79 6.13
CA ALA A 22 -10.26 15.65 4.70
C ALA A 22 -9.12 14.96 3.89
N VAL A 23 -7.99 14.61 4.51
CA VAL A 23 -6.80 14.06 3.81
C VAL A 23 -6.72 12.53 3.84
N THR A 24 -7.81 11.80 4.11
CA THR A 24 -7.79 10.32 4.18
C THR A 24 -8.32 9.59 2.96
N ARG A 25 -8.37 10.22 1.78
CA ARG A 25 -8.76 9.50 0.55
C ARG A 25 -7.82 9.69 -0.64
N CYS A 26 -6.54 9.39 -0.43
CA CYS A 26 -5.69 8.88 -1.51
C CYS A 26 -5.81 7.35 -1.53
N GLY A 27 -7.02 6.87 -1.85
CA GLY A 27 -7.29 5.46 -2.09
C GLY A 27 -8.00 5.42 -3.44
N SER A 28 -7.22 5.14 -4.49
CA SER A 28 -7.69 4.78 -5.82
C SER A 28 -9.02 4.05 -5.70
N SER A 29 -10.06 4.55 -6.36
CA SER A 29 -11.35 3.86 -6.47
C SER A 29 -11.09 2.37 -6.64
N GLN A 30 -11.60 1.54 -5.72
CA GLN A 30 -11.58 0.09 -5.87
C GLN A 30 -12.49 -0.25 -7.05
N GLN A 31 -11.92 -0.15 -8.25
CA GLN A 31 -12.46 -0.78 -9.43
C GLN A 31 -12.56 -2.25 -9.07
N ALA A 32 -13.77 -2.81 -9.08
CA ALA A 32 -13.96 -4.24 -8.90
C ALA A 32 -13.04 -4.94 -9.92
N GLY A 33 -12.01 -5.62 -9.41
CA GLY A 33 -11.01 -6.26 -10.25
C GLY A 33 -11.71 -7.30 -11.13
N LYS A 34 -11.43 -7.29 -12.43
CA LYS A 34 -11.88 -8.37 -13.30
C LYS A 34 -11.27 -9.68 -12.79
N ALA A 35 -12.11 -10.68 -12.56
CA ALA A 35 -11.62 -12.03 -12.35
C ALA A 35 -10.97 -12.51 -13.65
N GLY A 36 -9.75 -13.02 -13.55
CA GLY A 36 -9.05 -13.58 -14.72
C GLY A 36 -9.75 -14.82 -15.24
N THR A 37 -9.66 -15.05 -16.55
CA THR A 37 -10.07 -16.30 -17.19
C THR A 37 -8.82 -17.04 -17.68
N PRO A 38 -8.92 -18.32 -18.07
CA PRO A 38 -7.80 -19.03 -18.68
C PRO A 38 -7.29 -18.35 -19.97
N GLU A 39 -8.17 -17.66 -20.70
CA GLU A 39 -7.87 -16.93 -21.94
C GLU A 39 -7.32 -15.52 -21.67
N ASP A 40 -7.72 -14.88 -20.57
CA ASP A 40 -7.27 -13.56 -20.11
C ASP A 40 -6.87 -13.61 -18.62
N PRO A 41 -5.69 -14.17 -18.30
CA PRO A 41 -5.29 -14.35 -16.91
C PRO A 41 -4.84 -13.03 -16.27
N VAL A 42 -5.14 -12.87 -14.98
CA VAL A 42 -4.68 -11.73 -14.20
C VAL A 42 -3.19 -11.87 -13.92
N THR A 43 -2.40 -10.85 -14.25
CA THR A 43 -0.95 -10.84 -13.98
C THR A 43 -0.65 -10.10 -12.68
N ILE A 44 -0.08 -10.80 -11.71
CA ILE A 44 0.45 -10.25 -10.46
C ILE A 44 1.94 -9.96 -10.66
N ARG A 45 2.35 -8.72 -10.38
CA ARG A 45 3.76 -8.31 -10.41
C ARG A 45 4.36 -8.49 -9.02
N PHE A 46 5.29 -9.43 -8.89
CA PHE A 46 5.90 -9.77 -7.62
C PHE A 46 7.36 -9.30 -7.58
N ALA A 47 7.63 -8.31 -6.75
CA ALA A 47 8.98 -7.81 -6.51
C ALA A 47 9.51 -8.33 -5.19
N TRP A 48 10.72 -8.88 -5.20
CA TRP A 48 11.39 -9.42 -4.02
C TRP A 48 12.91 -9.35 -4.19
N TRP A 49 13.65 -9.52 -3.10
CA TRP A 49 15.12 -9.51 -3.08
C TRP A 49 15.68 -10.72 -2.34
N GLY A 50 16.89 -11.12 -2.70
CA GLY A 50 17.63 -12.17 -1.99
C GLY A 50 18.67 -12.87 -2.84
N ASN A 51 19.28 -13.90 -2.25
CA ASN A 51 20.30 -14.72 -2.89
C ASN A 51 19.69 -15.72 -3.90
N ASP A 52 20.55 -16.50 -4.56
CA ASP A 52 20.13 -17.47 -5.58
C ASP A 52 19.39 -18.70 -5.02
N SER A 53 19.71 -19.11 -3.79
CA SER A 53 18.98 -20.20 -3.11
C SER A 53 17.50 -19.85 -2.92
N ARG A 54 17.23 -18.62 -2.46
CA ARG A 54 15.86 -18.09 -2.34
C ARG A 54 15.19 -17.97 -3.71
N ALA A 55 15.93 -17.59 -4.75
CA ALA A 55 15.40 -17.48 -6.11
C ALA A 55 14.83 -18.79 -6.60
N LYS A 56 15.61 -19.87 -6.45
CA LYS A 56 15.16 -21.21 -6.83
C LYS A 56 13.87 -21.60 -6.10
N THR A 57 13.85 -21.37 -4.79
CA THR A 57 12.68 -21.66 -3.94
C THR A 57 11.45 -20.86 -4.40
N ILE A 58 11.62 -19.55 -4.66
CA ILE A 58 10.51 -18.69 -5.11
C ILE A 58 9.99 -19.11 -6.48
N MET A 59 10.86 -19.53 -7.40
CA MET A 59 10.43 -20.03 -8.71
C MET A 59 9.59 -21.30 -8.59
N GLU A 60 9.96 -22.21 -7.70
CA GLU A 60 9.19 -23.43 -7.42
C GLU A 60 7.82 -23.08 -6.81
N VAL A 61 7.78 -22.13 -5.88
CA VAL A 61 6.53 -21.63 -5.27
C VAL A 61 5.64 -20.95 -6.31
N ILE A 62 6.20 -20.10 -7.17
CA ILE A 62 5.47 -19.44 -8.25
C ILE A 62 4.85 -20.48 -9.18
N LYS A 63 5.61 -21.49 -9.59
CA LYS A 63 5.12 -22.56 -10.45
C LYS A 63 3.97 -23.34 -9.80
N ALA A 64 4.11 -23.68 -8.51
CA ALA A 64 3.05 -24.37 -7.76
C ALA A 64 1.79 -23.50 -7.63
N PHE A 65 1.96 -22.20 -7.40
CA PHE A 65 0.87 -21.24 -7.31
C PHE A 65 0.13 -21.09 -8.63
N GLU A 66 0.83 -20.96 -9.76
CA GLU A 66 0.20 -20.87 -11.09
C GLU A 66 -0.50 -22.19 -11.48
N ALA A 67 0.04 -23.34 -11.08
CA ALA A 67 -0.61 -24.63 -11.32
C ALA A 67 -1.93 -24.76 -10.54
N ALA A 68 -1.97 -24.25 -9.31
CA ALA A 68 -3.19 -24.23 -8.50
C ALA A 68 -4.18 -23.12 -8.94
N ASN A 69 -3.70 -22.08 -9.62
CA ASN A 69 -4.49 -20.92 -10.04
C ASN A 69 -4.27 -20.65 -11.53
N PRO A 70 -4.88 -21.44 -12.43
CA PRO A 70 -4.62 -21.35 -13.87
C PRO A 70 -5.02 -20.00 -14.50
N THR A 71 -5.87 -19.23 -13.83
CA THR A 71 -6.32 -17.88 -14.26
C THR A 71 -5.40 -16.76 -13.77
N ILE A 72 -4.30 -17.08 -13.09
CA ILE A 72 -3.36 -16.11 -12.52
C ILE A 72 -1.96 -16.39 -13.02
N LYS A 73 -1.26 -15.32 -13.43
CA LYS A 73 0.15 -15.33 -13.81
C LYS A 73 0.96 -14.48 -12.85
N VAL A 74 2.16 -14.93 -12.50
CA VAL A 74 3.06 -14.18 -11.62
C VAL A 74 4.29 -13.74 -12.41
N GLN A 75 4.44 -12.44 -12.57
CA GLN A 75 5.64 -11.83 -13.15
C GLN A 75 6.64 -11.56 -12.02
N ASP A 76 7.75 -12.29 -12.02
CA ASP A 76 8.88 -11.97 -11.13
C ASP A 76 9.59 -10.69 -11.60
N LEU A 77 9.80 -9.76 -10.66
CA LEU A 77 10.49 -8.50 -10.86
C LEU A 77 11.84 -8.44 -10.13
N ARG A 78 12.46 -9.59 -9.85
CA ARG A 78 13.79 -9.63 -9.23
C ARG A 78 14.79 -8.77 -10.03
N PRO A 79 15.51 -7.85 -9.36
CA PRO A 79 16.58 -7.07 -9.99
C PRO A 79 17.68 -7.97 -10.59
N PRO A 80 18.36 -7.54 -11.67
CA PRO A 80 19.40 -8.32 -12.33
C PRO A 80 20.66 -8.51 -11.45
N TRP A 81 20.87 -7.61 -10.49
CA TRP A 81 21.99 -7.67 -9.57
C TRP A 81 21.81 -8.83 -8.59
N LYS A 82 22.83 -9.69 -8.56
CA LYS A 82 22.88 -10.85 -7.68
C LYS A 82 23.67 -10.47 -6.43
N TYR A 83 23.07 -10.70 -5.25
CA TYR A 83 23.75 -10.58 -3.95
C TYR A 83 24.48 -11.87 -3.63
#